data_AF-A0AAD7I8A3-F1
#
_entry.id   AF-A0AAD7I8A3-F1
#
_cell.length_a   1.000
_cell.length_b   1.000
_cell.length_c   1.000
_cell.angle_alpha   90.00
_cell.angle_beta   90.00
_cell.angle_gamma   90.00
#
_symmetry.space_group_name_H-M   'P 1'
#
loop_
_entity.id
_entity.type
_entity.pdbx_description
1 polymer ?
#
loop_
_entity_poly.entity_id
_entity_poly.type
_entity_poly.pdbx_seq_one_letter_code
_entity_poly.pdbx_strand_id
1 'polypeptide(L)'
;ARDMARAWPRIQYLALDSDRSCRIKPQITLNGLLAFATHCPFLQSLSITFDATIIPKLKGNARYISQHSLEELDVAHSPVGKPCPVAKFLCGIFPHLTTITTLFENLPSDTLDRDVAASHKSWKKVQNALWNY
;
A
#
# COMPACT_ATOMS: atom_id res chain seq x y z
N ALA A 1 4.01 -4.29 12.78
CA ALA A 1 3.10 -3.23 12.34
C ALA A 1 2.18 -2.71 13.46
N ARG A 2 1.46 -3.58 14.20
CA ARG A 2 0.46 -3.13 15.19
C ARG A 2 1.02 -2.24 16.31
N ASP A 3 2.11 -2.65 16.95
CA ASP A 3 2.67 -1.88 18.08
C ASP A 3 3.28 -0.55 17.62
N MET A 4 3.85 -0.53 16.41
CA MET A 4 4.37 0.70 15.79
C MET A 4 3.24 1.70 15.48
N ALA A 5 2.14 1.25 14.87
CA ALA A 5 1.00 2.11 14.56
C ALA A 5 0.39 2.71 15.83
N ARG A 6 0.38 1.96 16.95
CA ARG A 6 -0.07 2.46 18.26
C ARG A 6 0.87 3.48 18.90
N ALA A 7 2.17 3.39 18.61
CA ALA A 7 3.15 4.35 19.10
C ALA A 7 3.02 5.73 18.42
N TRP A 8 2.43 5.78 17.22
CA TRP A 8 2.33 7.02 16.42
C TRP A 8 0.90 7.36 16.01
N PRO A 9 -0.02 7.62 16.97
CA PRO A 9 -1.43 7.86 16.66
C PRO A 9 -1.69 9.18 15.91
N ARG A 10 -0.74 10.13 15.96
CA ARG A 10 -0.85 11.44 15.31
C ARG A 10 0.02 11.59 14.06
N ILE A 11 0.58 10.49 13.56
CA ILE A 11 1.41 10.53 12.38
C ILE A 11 0.58 10.90 11.15
N GLN A 12 1.12 11.78 10.32
CA GLN A 12 0.52 12.22 9.06
C GLN A 12 1.32 11.70 7.86
N TYR A 13 2.63 11.61 8.00
CA TYR A 13 3.54 11.16 6.96
C TYR A 13 4.43 10.08 7.53
N LEU A 14 4.42 8.91 6.91
CA LEU A 14 5.27 7.79 7.30
C LEU A 14 5.92 7.18 6.07
N ALA A 15 7.25 7.24 6.02
CA ALA A 15 8.04 6.54 5.02
C ALA A 15 8.86 5.44 5.72
N LEU A 16 8.57 4.19 5.36
CA LEU A 16 9.30 2.99 5.73
C LEU A 16 9.93 2.43 4.47
N ASP A 17 10.78 3.24 3.85
CA ASP A 17 11.49 2.87 2.64
C ASP A 17 12.54 1.81 2.96
N SER A 18 12.40 0.66 2.33
CA SER A 18 13.51 -0.27 2.20
C SER A 18 14.37 0.13 1.01
N ASP A 19 15.69 0.03 1.17
CA ASP A 19 16.68 0.22 0.11
C ASP A 19 16.20 -0.36 -1.24
N ARG A 20 16.34 0.42 -2.31
CA ARG A 20 15.95 0.08 -3.69
C ARG A 20 16.64 -1.20 -4.20
N SER A 21 17.74 -1.61 -3.58
CA SER A 21 18.48 -2.84 -3.88
C SER A 21 18.00 -4.08 -3.11
N CYS A 22 17.10 -3.90 -2.14
CA CYS A 22 16.66 -4.97 -1.25
C CYS A 22 15.68 -5.90 -1.97
N ARG A 23 16.17 -7.06 -2.42
CA ARG A 23 15.36 -8.12 -3.04
C ARG A 23 14.63 -9.01 -2.02
N ILE A 24 14.59 -8.61 -0.76
CA ILE A 24 14.00 -9.40 0.30
C ILE A 24 12.49 -9.32 0.19
N LYS A 25 11.83 -10.48 0.16
CA LYS A 25 10.37 -10.55 0.14
C LYS A 25 9.80 -9.80 1.36
N PRO A 26 8.91 -8.81 1.17
CA PRO A 26 8.33 -8.07 2.29
C PRO A 26 7.56 -9.00 3.22
N GLN A 27 7.81 -8.85 4.52
CA GLN A 27 7.09 -9.58 5.58
C GLN A 27 5.80 -8.86 6.01
N ILE A 28 5.70 -7.57 5.71
CA ILE A 28 4.48 -6.80 5.90
C ILE A 28 3.47 -7.28 4.86
N THR A 29 2.25 -7.56 5.29
CA THR A 29 1.13 -7.95 4.41
C THR A 29 0.09 -6.84 4.38
N LEU A 30 -0.95 -6.98 3.56
CA LEU A 30 -2.13 -6.10 3.61
C LEU A 30 -2.77 -5.99 5.01
N ASN A 31 -2.64 -7.01 5.87
CA ASN A 31 -3.06 -6.90 7.29
C ASN A 31 -2.22 -5.90 8.08
N GLY A 32 -0.96 -5.69 7.68
CA GLY A 32 -0.11 -4.66 8.25
C GLY A 32 -0.67 -3.26 8.01
N LEU A 33 -1.25 -3.01 6.82
CA LEU A 33 -1.90 -1.74 6.49
C LEU A 33 -3.15 -1.48 7.36
N LEU A 34 -3.91 -2.52 7.69
CA LEU A 34 -5.06 -2.41 8.61
C LEU A 34 -4.65 -1.84 9.97
N ALA A 35 -3.45 -2.16 10.46
CA ALA A 35 -2.99 -1.63 11.73
C ALA A 35 -2.81 -0.10 11.68
N PHE A 36 -2.26 0.43 10.58
CA PHE A 36 -2.14 1.86 10.35
C PHE A 36 -3.51 2.51 10.15
N ALA A 37 -4.40 1.89 9.37
CA ALA A 37 -5.78 2.38 9.22
C ALA A 37 -6.53 2.44 10.57
N THR A 38 -6.28 1.48 11.48
CA THR A 38 -6.94 1.43 12.80
C THR A 38 -6.40 2.46 13.78
N HIS A 39 -5.10 2.67 13.78
CA HIS A 39 -4.41 3.37 14.88
C HIS A 39 -3.86 4.74 14.49
N CYS A 40 -3.75 5.05 13.19
CA CYS A 40 -3.23 6.31 12.66
C CYS A 40 -4.33 7.04 11.87
N PRO A 41 -5.33 7.63 12.56
CA PRO A 41 -6.48 8.26 11.90
C PRO A 41 -6.12 9.48 11.05
N PHE A 42 -4.96 10.11 11.30
CA PHE A 42 -4.50 11.31 10.59
C PHE A 42 -3.45 11.01 9.51
N LEU A 43 -3.15 9.74 9.24
CA LEU A 43 -2.13 9.37 8.25
C LEU A 43 -2.60 9.78 6.85
N GLN A 44 -1.85 10.67 6.21
CA GLN A 44 -2.12 11.24 4.88
C GLN A 44 -1.29 10.60 3.78
N SER A 45 -0.01 10.32 4.06
CA SER A 45 0.90 9.69 3.12
C SER A 45 1.65 8.54 3.78
N LEU A 46 1.66 7.39 3.11
CA LEU A 46 2.35 6.18 3.56
C LEU A 46 3.25 5.65 2.43
N SER A 47 4.55 5.62 2.67
CA SER A 47 5.48 4.82 1.85
C SER A 47 5.88 3.56 2.60
N ILE A 48 5.60 2.39 2.03
CA ILE A 48 5.94 1.11 2.66
C ILE A 48 5.95 -0.03 1.63
N THR A 49 6.90 -0.96 1.79
CA THR A 49 6.91 -2.20 1.00
C THR A 49 6.13 -3.30 1.73
N PHE A 50 5.18 -3.94 1.06
CA PHE A 50 4.36 -5.03 1.59
C PHE A 50 4.00 -6.07 0.53
N ASP A 51 3.64 -7.28 0.97
CA ASP A 51 3.13 -8.34 0.12
C ASP A 51 1.62 -8.15 -0.12
N ALA A 52 1.27 -7.76 -1.35
CA ALA A 52 -0.10 -7.63 -1.85
C ALA A 52 -0.52 -8.80 -2.78
N THR A 53 0.19 -9.92 -2.72
CA THR A 53 -0.15 -11.12 -3.51
C THR A 53 -1.33 -11.89 -2.94
N ILE A 54 -1.55 -11.80 -1.63
CA ILE A 54 -2.61 -12.49 -0.91
C ILE A 54 -3.50 -11.46 -0.21
N ILE A 55 -4.78 -11.44 -0.58
CA ILE A 55 -5.77 -10.56 0.05
C ILE A 55 -6.29 -11.24 1.32
N PRO A 56 -6.17 -10.59 2.48
CA PRO A 56 -6.66 -11.16 3.72
C PRO A 56 -8.18 -11.16 3.73
N LYS A 57 -8.77 -12.23 4.29
CA LYS A 57 -10.20 -12.25 4.60
C LYS A 57 -10.44 -11.31 5.78
N LEU A 58 -11.13 -10.19 5.56
CA LEU A 58 -11.54 -9.27 6.62
C LEU A 58 -12.50 -10.00 7.59
N LYS A 59 -12.05 -10.17 8.85
CA LYS A 59 -12.81 -10.80 9.93
C LYS A 59 -13.16 -9.76 11.01
N GLY A 60 -14.33 -9.91 11.63
CA GLY A 60 -14.76 -9.08 12.76
C GLY A 60 -14.77 -7.58 12.45
N ASN A 61 -14.27 -6.77 13.39
CA ASN A 61 -14.27 -5.30 13.30
C ASN A 61 -13.46 -4.75 12.13
N ALA A 62 -12.58 -5.55 11.52
CA ALA A 62 -11.78 -5.12 10.37
C ALA A 62 -12.63 -4.82 9.11
N ARG A 63 -13.89 -5.29 9.07
CA ARG A 63 -14.85 -4.94 8.02
C ARG A 63 -15.36 -3.49 8.11
N TYR A 64 -15.20 -2.86 9.27
CA TYR A 64 -15.69 -1.50 9.54
C TYR A 64 -14.54 -0.50 9.69
N ILE A 65 -13.29 -0.93 9.50
CA ILE A 65 -12.15 -0.01 9.51
C ILE A 65 -12.22 0.79 8.22
N SER A 66 -12.36 2.10 8.38
CA SER A 66 -12.29 3.05 7.28
C SER A 66 -11.54 4.29 7.77
N GLN A 67 -10.33 4.47 7.23
CA GLN A 67 -9.48 5.61 7.53
C GLN A 67 -9.56 6.56 6.34
N HIS A 68 -9.91 7.81 6.60
CA HIS A 68 -10.30 8.78 5.56
C HIS A 68 -9.24 9.84 5.29
N SER A 69 -8.07 9.74 5.92
CA SER A 69 -7.01 10.73 5.74
C SER A 69 -5.97 10.30 4.72
N LEU A 70 -5.81 9.00 4.47
CA LEU A 70 -4.77 8.51 3.57
C LEU A 70 -5.16 8.81 2.13
N GLU A 71 -4.38 9.69 1.50
CA GLU A 71 -4.57 10.14 0.12
C GLU A 71 -3.50 9.57 -0.81
N GLU A 72 -2.31 9.30 -0.26
CA GLU A 72 -1.13 8.86 -0.99
C GLU A 72 -0.54 7.57 -0.40
N LEU A 73 -0.30 6.57 -1.27
CA LEU A 73 0.35 5.32 -0.93
C LEU A 73 1.50 5.04 -1.91
N ASP A 74 2.75 5.18 -1.46
CA ASP A 74 3.90 4.66 -2.19
C ASP A 74 4.11 3.20 -1.82
N VAL A 75 3.96 2.33 -2.82
CA VAL A 75 4.07 0.88 -2.67
C VAL A 75 5.48 0.37 -2.96
N ALA A 76 6.42 1.25 -3.33
CA ALA A 76 7.79 0.88 -3.63
C ALA A 76 7.88 -0.30 -4.62
N HIS A 77 8.48 -1.42 -4.20
CA HIS A 77 8.60 -2.65 -4.99
C HIS A 77 7.63 -3.76 -4.54
N SER A 78 6.53 -3.40 -3.86
CA SER A 78 5.54 -4.34 -3.34
C SER A 78 5.03 -5.29 -4.42
N PRO A 79 5.11 -6.62 -4.24
CA PRO A 79 4.52 -7.55 -5.19
C PRO A 79 3.00 -7.51 -5.08
N VAL A 80 2.31 -7.56 -6.22
CA VAL A 80 0.85 -7.53 -6.30
C VAL A 80 0.32 -8.74 -7.06
N GLY A 81 -0.70 -9.39 -6.51
CA GLY A 81 -1.29 -10.59 -7.11
C GLY A 81 -2.36 -10.25 -8.15
N LYS A 82 -3.55 -9.90 -7.67
CA LYS A 82 -4.70 -9.54 -8.53
C LYS A 82 -5.01 -8.05 -8.35
N PRO A 83 -4.81 -7.19 -9.36
CA PRO A 83 -4.97 -5.74 -9.21
C PRO A 83 -6.36 -5.29 -8.74
N CYS A 84 -7.46 -5.71 -9.39
CA CYS A 84 -8.80 -5.21 -9.02
C CYS A 84 -9.22 -5.64 -7.60
N PRO A 85 -9.02 -6.91 -7.19
CA PRO A 85 -9.28 -7.30 -5.80
C PRO A 85 -8.44 -6.52 -4.77
N VAL A 86 -7.19 -6.17 -5.08
CA VAL A 86 -6.35 -5.33 -4.22
C VAL A 86 -6.87 -3.90 -4.17
N ALA A 87 -7.26 -3.30 -5.30
CA ALA A 87 -7.88 -1.98 -5.35
C ALA A 87 -9.15 -1.92 -4.48
N LYS A 88 -10.06 -2.90 -4.63
CA LYS A 88 -11.27 -2.99 -3.80
C LYS A 88 -10.96 -3.10 -2.31
N PHE A 89 -9.92 -3.87 -1.96
CA PHE A 89 -9.47 -3.95 -0.57
C PHE A 89 -8.98 -2.59 -0.06
N LEU A 90 -8.15 -1.89 -0.84
CA LEU A 90 -7.61 -0.57 -0.48
C LEU A 90 -8.71 0.48 -0.36
N CYS A 91 -9.63 0.60 -1.33
CA CYS A 91 -10.78 1.52 -1.25
C CYS A 91 -11.66 1.23 -0.01
N GLY A 92 -11.79 -0.04 0.37
CA GLY A 92 -12.58 -0.41 1.55
C GLY A 92 -11.98 0.09 2.87
N ILE A 93 -10.66 0.24 2.95
CA ILE A 93 -9.95 0.65 4.18
C ILE A 93 -9.49 2.11 4.14
N PHE A 94 -9.24 2.64 2.95
CA PHE A 94 -8.76 3.99 2.65
C PHE A 94 -9.63 4.59 1.52
N PRO A 95 -10.88 4.98 1.80
CA PRO A 95 -11.81 5.48 0.77
C PRO A 95 -11.34 6.76 0.08
N HIS A 96 -10.44 7.55 0.69
CA HIS A 96 -9.91 8.78 0.11
C HIS A 96 -8.55 8.58 -0.57
N LEU A 97 -8.09 7.33 -0.72
CA LEU A 97 -6.85 7.04 -1.43
C LEU A 97 -7.03 7.40 -2.91
N THR A 98 -6.28 8.40 -3.37
CA THR A 98 -6.34 8.89 -4.76
C THR A 98 -5.09 8.55 -5.55
N THR A 99 -3.96 8.41 -4.87
CA THR A 99 -2.65 8.31 -5.50
C THR A 99 -1.89 7.11 -4.99
N ILE A 100 -1.57 6.19 -5.90
CA ILE A 100 -0.63 5.09 -5.68
C ILE A 100 0.59 5.32 -6.56
N THR A 101 1.73 5.53 -5.93
CA THR A 101 3.02 5.69 -6.60
C THR A 101 3.89 4.46 -6.36
N THR A 102 4.94 4.34 -7.17
CA THR A 102 6.02 3.39 -6.92
C THR A 102 7.31 4.19 -6.94
N LEU A 103 8.31 3.81 -6.12
CA LEU A 103 9.67 4.39 -6.12
C LEU A 103 10.36 4.56 -7.51
N PHE A 104 9.78 4.00 -8.57
CA PHE A 104 10.31 3.99 -9.93
C PHE A 104 9.61 4.96 -10.89
N GLU A 105 8.63 5.75 -10.45
CA GLU A 105 7.88 6.67 -11.35
C GLU A 105 8.77 7.69 -12.09
N ASN A 106 10.00 7.92 -11.61
CA ASN A 106 10.96 8.84 -12.19
C ASN A 106 12.18 8.16 -12.85
N LEU A 107 12.21 6.82 -12.97
CA LEU A 107 13.34 6.10 -13.58
C LEU A 107 13.03 5.70 -15.03
N PRO A 108 13.99 5.85 -15.96
CA PRO A 108 13.81 5.41 -17.34
C PRO A 108 13.47 3.91 -17.39
N SER A 109 12.49 3.51 -18.20
CA SER A 109 12.03 2.11 -18.30
C SER A 109 13.15 1.11 -18.58
N ASP A 110 14.20 1.55 -19.27
CA ASP A 110 15.35 0.71 -19.66
C ASP A 110 16.30 0.41 -18.49
N THR A 111 16.12 1.10 -17.36
CA THR A 111 16.90 0.90 -16.13
C THR A 111 16.21 -0.02 -15.12
N LEU A 112 14.94 -0.38 -15.34
CA LEU A 112 14.19 -1.26 -14.46
C LEU A 112 14.41 -2.73 -14.83
N ASP A 113 14.75 -3.54 -13.84
CA ASP A 113 14.65 -4.99 -13.95
C ASP A 113 13.23 -5.42 -14.37
N ARG A 114 13.12 -6.51 -15.14
CA ARG A 114 11.83 -7.01 -15.67
C ARG A 114 10.75 -7.16 -14.60
N ASP A 115 11.13 -7.66 -13.42
CA ASP A 115 10.21 -7.88 -12.30
C ASP A 115 9.67 -6.56 -11.73
N VAL A 116 10.52 -5.53 -11.70
CA VAL A 116 10.16 -4.19 -11.24
C VAL A 116 9.20 -3.53 -12.23
N ALA A 117 9.47 -3.63 -13.53
CA ALA A 117 8.59 -3.14 -14.58
C ALA A 117 7.22 -3.83 -14.55
N ALA A 118 7.19 -5.15 -14.31
CA ALA A 118 5.95 -5.92 -14.17
C ALA A 118 5.15 -5.51 -12.93
N SER A 119 5.82 -5.26 -11.80
CA SER A 119 5.17 -4.75 -10.59
C SER A 119 4.58 -3.35 -10.80
N HIS A 120 5.36 -2.42 -11.36
CA HIS A 120 4.90 -1.06 -11.69
C HIS A 120 3.66 -1.08 -12.59
N LYS A 121 3.67 -1.90 -13.66
CA LYS A 121 2.51 -2.08 -14.54
C LYS A 121 1.28 -2.61 -13.80
N SER A 122 1.48 -3.47 -12.81
CA SER A 122 0.39 -4.06 -12.04
C SER A 122 -0.20 -3.08 -11.04
N TRP A 123 0.62 -2.26 -10.38
CA TRP A 123 0.15 -1.17 -9.51
C TRP A 123 -0.53 -0.05 -10.27
N LYS A 124 -0.11 0.25 -11.50
CA LYS A 124 -0.84 1.17 -12.38
C LYS A 124 -2.26 0.69 -12.68
N LYS A 125 -2.47 -0.64 -12.77
CA LYS A 125 -3.83 -1.21 -12.88
C LYS A 125 -4.62 -1.08 -11.58
N VAL A 126 -3.97 -1.18 -10.42
CA VAL A 126 -4.62 -0.96 -9.11
C VAL A 126 -5.09 0.49 -9.02
N GLN A 127 -4.20 1.45 -9.31
CA GLN A 127 -4.47 2.89 -9.35
C GLN A 127 -5.69 3.21 -10.23
N ASN A 128 -5.69 2.70 -11.47
CA ASN A 128 -6.82 2.90 -12.39
C ASN A 128 -8.13 2.25 -11.89
N ALA A 129 -8.04 1.23 -11.05
CA ALA A 129 -9.20 0.55 -10.49
C ALA A 129 -9.75 1.20 -9.21
N LEU A 130 -9.03 2.16 -8.60
CA LEU A 130 -9.55 2.92 -7.46
C LEU A 130 -10.81 3.71 -7.83
N TRP A 131 -10.86 4.26 -9.05
CA TRP A 131 -11.99 5.06 -9.55
C TRP A 131 -13.21 4.26 -10.01
N ASN A 132 -13.16 2.92 -9.91
CA ASN A 132 -14.25 2.05 -10.34
C ASN A 132 -15.18 1.61 -9.17
N TYR A 133 -14.97 2.14 -7.96
CA TYR A 133 -15.70 1.80 -6.74
C TYR A 133 -16.05 3.05 -5.95
#